data_AF-A0A1M4VTW6-F1
#
_entry.id   AF-A0A1M4VTW6-F1
#
_cell.length_a   1.000
_cell.length_b   1.000
_cell.length_c   1.000
_cell.angle_alpha   90.00
_cell.angle_beta   90.00
_cell.angle_gamma   90.00
#
_symmetry.space_group_name_H-M   'P 1'
#
loop_
_entity.id
_entity.type
_entity.pdbx_description
1 polymer ?
#
loop_
_entity_poly.entity_id
_entity_poly.type
_entity_poly.pdbx_seq_one_letter_code
_entity_poly.pdbx_strand_id
1 'polypeptide(L)' 'MGEFKNNNELNDEPIRLGFKDVLAMTIAAIEVLLPIALLFAGIMGIVFFILLKFWIK' A
#
# COMPACT_ATOMS: atom_id res chain seq x y z
N MET A 1 -15.43 -51.23 -7.58
CA MET A 1 -14.91 -50.70 -6.31
C MET A 1 -13.49 -50.25 -6.58
N GLY A 2 -13.18 -48.99 -6.25
CA GLY A 2 -11.86 -48.37 -6.37
C GLY A 2 -11.65 -47.59 -7.69
N GLU A 3 -11.19 -46.35 -7.71
CA GLU A 3 -10.92 -45.35 -6.66
C GLU A 3 -11.21 -43.97 -7.28
N PHE A 4 -12.02 -43.15 -6.61
CA PHE A 4 -12.12 -41.73 -6.96
C PHE A 4 -10.84 -41.05 -6.47
N LYS A 5 -9.87 -40.89 -7.38
CA LYS A 5 -8.66 -40.10 -7.13
C LYS A 5 -9.09 -38.64 -6.94
N ASN A 6 -9.14 -38.21 -5.70
CA ASN A 6 -9.48 -36.86 -5.30
C ASN A 6 -8.27 -35.96 -5.59
N ASN A 7 -8.29 -35.29 -6.74
CA ASN A 7 -7.20 -34.42 -7.21
C ASN A 7 -7.29 -33.01 -6.58
N ASN A 8 -7.71 -32.90 -5.32
CA ASN A 8 -7.69 -31.64 -4.56
C ASN A 8 -6.44 -31.55 -3.68
N GLU A 9 -5.29 -31.93 -4.21
CA GLU A 9 -4.02 -31.47 -3.66
C GLU A 9 -3.76 -30.08 -4.22
N LEU A 10 -4.50 -29.10 -3.66
CA LEU A 10 -4.05 -27.71 -3.63
C LEU A 10 -2.69 -27.77 -2.95
N ASN A 11 -1.65 -27.78 -3.77
CA ASN A 11 -0.28 -27.65 -3.33
C ASN A 11 -0.17 -26.25 -2.72
N ASP A 12 -0.45 -26.18 -1.42
CA ASP A 12 -0.10 -25.07 -0.55
C ASP A 12 1.42 -25.02 -0.46
N GLU A 13 2.07 -24.62 -1.56
CA GLU A 13 3.47 -24.25 -1.53
C GLU A 13 3.61 -23.15 -0.48
N PRO A 14 4.48 -23.31 0.53
CA PRO A 14 4.65 -22.30 1.55
C PRO A 14 5.10 -21.02 0.85
N ILE A 15 4.29 -19.96 0.94
CA ILE A 15 4.60 -18.64 0.37
C ILE A 15 5.97 -18.22 0.88
N ARG A 16 7.00 -18.44 0.08
CA ARG A 16 8.38 -18.06 0.39
C ARG A 16 8.52 -16.59 0.08
N LEU A 17 8.09 -15.75 1.03
CA LEU A 17 8.30 -14.30 0.94
C LEU A 17 9.79 -14.00 0.91
N GLY A 18 10.30 -13.67 -0.27
CA GLY A 18 11.65 -13.18 -0.44
C GLY A 18 11.77 -11.72 0.00
N PHE A 19 12.98 -11.28 0.34
CA PHE A 19 13.26 -9.86 0.61
C PHE A 19 12.83 -8.96 -0.57
N LYS A 20 12.91 -9.49 -1.80
CA LYS A 20 12.46 -8.81 -3.01
C LYS A 20 10.94 -8.61 -3.05
N ASP A 21 10.17 -9.57 -2.54
CA ASP A 21 8.70 -9.50 -2.53
C ASP A 21 8.22 -8.48 -1.48
N VAL A 22 8.90 -8.43 -0.34
CA VAL A 22 8.64 -7.41 0.70
C VAL A 22 8.93 -6.01 0.18
N LEU A 23 10.04 -5.83 -0.56
CA LEU A 23 10.35 -4.55 -1.20
C LEU A 23 9.30 -4.19 -2.26
N ALA A 24 8.89 -5.13 -3.11
CA ALA A 24 7.85 -4.90 -4.12
C ALA A 24 6.51 -4.50 -3.47
N MET A 25 6.11 -5.20 -2.41
CA MET A 25 4.91 -4.88 -1.64
C MET A 25 4.99 -3.48 -1.00
N THR A 26 6.15 -3.11 -0.48
CA THR A 26 6.37 -1.79 0.14
C THR A 26 6.30 -0.67 -0.90
N ILE A 27 6.95 -0.85 -2.05
CA ILE A 27 6.92 0.12 -3.14
C ILE A 27 5.49 0.28 -3.67
N ALA A 28 4.76 -0.81 -3.87
CA ALA A 28 3.36 -0.77 -4.28
C ALA A 28 2.48 -0.04 -3.26
N ALA A 29 2.70 -0.26 -1.96
CA ALA A 29 1.97 0.46 -0.91
C ALA A 29 2.27 1.96 -0.93
N ILE A 30 3.53 2.35 -1.14
CA ILE A 30 3.94 3.76 -1.24
C ILE A 30 3.34 4.41 -2.49
N GLU A 31 3.35 3.73 -3.63
CA GLU A 31 2.78 4.23 -4.89
C GLU A 31 1.29 4.56 -4.75
N VAL A 32 0.53 3.72 -4.04
CA VAL A 32 -0.88 3.96 -3.73
C VAL A 32 -1.06 5.10 -2.71
N LEU A 33 -0.18 5.20 -1.71
CA LEU A 33 -0.28 6.18 -0.64
C LEU A 33 0.15 7.60 -1.07
N LEU A 34 1.15 7.71 -1.94
CA LEU A 34 1.73 8.97 -2.43
C LEU A 34 0.70 10.00 -2.95
N PRO A 35 -0.24 9.67 -3.85
CA PRO A 35 -1.19 10.66 -4.35
C PRO A 35 -2.09 11.21 -3.24
N ILE A 36 -2.49 10.35 -2.30
CA ILE A 36 -3.30 10.74 -1.14
C ILE A 36 -2.48 11.66 -0.24
N ALA A 37 -1.25 11.27 0.09
CA ALA A 37 -0.34 12.07 0.89
C ALA A 37 -0.07 13.45 0.25
N LEU A 38 0.07 13.52 -1.08
CA LEU A 38 0.29 14.76 -1.82
C LEU A 38 -0.95 15.68 -1.75
N LEU A 39 -2.15 15.13 -1.90
CA LEU A 39 -3.39 15.89 -1.74
C LEU A 39 -3.51 16.50 -0.34
N PHE A 40 -3.25 15.71 0.69
CA PHE A 40 -3.27 16.18 2.08
C PHE A 40 -2.19 17.23 2.35
N ALA A 41 -0.97 17.02 1.86
CA ALA A 41 0.12 17.98 1.99
C ALA A 41 -0.23 19.31 1.31
N GLY A 42 -0.85 19.28 0.12
CA GLY A 42 -1.31 20.47 -0.59
C GLY A 42 -2.37 21.25 0.20
N ILE A 43 -3.39 20.56 0.72
CA ILE A 43 -4.43 21.18 1.55
C ILE A 43 -3.83 21.79 2.80
N MET A 44 -2.98 21.05 3.52
CA MET A 44 -2.31 21.54 4.72
C MET A 44 -1.43 22.75 4.43
N GLY A 45 -0.71 22.76 3.31
CA GLY A 45 0.09 23.90 2.87
C GLY A 45 -0.77 25.16 2.65
N ILE A 46 -1.92 25.01 2.00
CA ILE A 46 -2.87 26.13 1.78
C ILE A 46 -3.43 26.64 3.11
N VAL A 47 -3.87 25.74 3.99
CA VAL A 47 -4.38 26.10 5.32
C VAL A 47 -3.32 26.84 6.12
N PHE A 48 -2.08 26.35 6.12
CA PHE A 48 -0.98 26.97 6.84
C PHE A 48 -0.62 28.35 6.26
N PHE A 49 -0.60 28.48 4.92
CA PHE A 49 -0.39 29.75 4.24
C PHE A 49 -1.46 30.79 4.62
N ILE A 50 -2.73 30.38 4.65
CA ILE A 50 -3.85 31.23 5.05
C ILE A 50 -3.69 31.65 6.52
N LEU A 51 -3.40 30.71 7.42
CA LEU A 51 -3.18 31.00 8.84
C LEU A 51 -2.03 31.99 9.05
N LEU A 52 -0.89 31.78 8.39
CA LEU A 52 0.24 32.72 8.47
C LEU A 52 -0.14 34.10 7.94
N LYS A 53 -0.87 34.17 6.82
CA LYS A 53 -1.33 35.44 6.24
C LYS A 53 -2.29 36.20 7.17
N PHE A 54 -3.14 35.50 7.91
CA PHE A 54 -4.04 36.13 8.88
C PHE A 54 -3.36 36.43 10.22
N TRP A 55 -2.31 35.70 10.57
CA TRP A 55 -1.57 35.91 11.82
C TRP A 55 -0.55 37.04 11.72
N ILE A 56 0.07 37.21 10.55
CA ILE A 56 0.90 38.37 10.20
C ILE A 56 -0.04 39.50 9.78
N LYS A 57 -0.55 40.23 10.78
CA LYS A 57 -1.31 41.47 10.58
C LYS A 57 -0.39 42.63 10.19
#